data_AF-A0A955I2W6-F1
#
_entry.id   AF-A0A955I2W6-F1
#
_cell.length_a   1.000
_cell.length_b   1.000
_cell.length_c   1.000
_cell.angle_alpha   90.00
_cell.angle_beta   90.00
_cell.angle_gamma   90.00
#
_symmetry.space_group_name_H-M   'P 1'
#
loop_
_entity.id
_entity.type
_entity.pdbx_description
1 polymer ?
#
loop_
_entity_poly.entity_id
_entity_poly.type
_entity_poly.pdbx_seq_one_letter_code
_entity_poly.pdbx_strand_id
1 'polypeptide(L)' 'MRRISIGDYILTGGESAALIVIDSIARLVPGVIKDISHQEESFSESFDGKIEYPHYTRPEVWRDMSVPNVLLS' A
#
# COMPACT_ATOMS: atom_id res chain seq x y z
N MET A 1 -11.56 4.30 -26.77
CA MET A 1 -11.24 5.10 -25.57
C MET A 1 -11.63 4.29 -24.34
N ARG A 2 -10.68 4.00 -23.43
CA ARG A 2 -10.94 3.21 -22.22
C ARG A 2 -11.34 4.17 -21.09
N ARG A 3 -12.42 3.85 -20.36
CA ARG A 3 -12.84 4.55 -19.15
C ARG A 3 -12.32 3.76 -17.95
N ILE A 4 -11.87 4.45 -16.91
CA ILE A 4 -11.36 3.86 -15.67
C ILE A 4 -12.05 4.59 -14.52
N SER A 5 -12.57 3.83 -13.56
CA SER A 5 -13.00 4.34 -12.26
C SER A 5 -12.00 3.90 -11.19
N ILE A 6 -11.81 4.72 -10.17
CA ILE A 6 -10.97 4.41 -9.00
C ILE A 6 -11.81 4.03 -7.76
N GLY A 7 -13.14 3.96 -7.90
CA GLY A 7 -14.05 3.50 -6.86
C GLY A 7 -15.48 4.01 -7.04
N ASP A 8 -16.40 3.53 -6.19
CA ASP A 8 -17.83 3.82 -6.27
C ASP A 8 -18.18 5.10 -5.50
N TYR A 9 -17.66 6.24 -5.96
CA TYR A 9 -17.93 7.57 -5.42
C TYR A 9 -17.76 8.64 -6.49
N ILE A 10 -18.28 9.85 -6.22
CA ILE A 10 -18.25 10.97 -7.17
C ILE A 10 -17.18 11.98 -6.77
N LEU A 11 -16.40 12.43 -7.75
CA LEU A 11 -15.44 13.53 -7.63
C LEU A 11 -15.93 14.75 -8.41
N THR A 12 -15.45 15.93 -8.06
CA THR A 12 -15.75 17.19 -8.76
C THR A 12 -15.12 17.26 -10.15
N GLY A 13 -14.05 16.49 -10.38
CA GLY A 13 -13.25 16.47 -11.60
C GLY A 13 -12.39 15.21 -11.70
N GLY A 14 -11.67 15.05 -12.80
CA GLY A 14 -10.87 13.86 -13.10
C GLY A 14 -9.43 13.91 -12.57
N GLU A 15 -8.99 15.05 -12.05
CA GLU A 15 -7.60 15.33 -11.68
C GLU A 15 -7.12 14.40 -10.56
N SER A 16 -7.91 14.23 -9.49
CA SER A 16 -7.57 13.31 -8.41
C SER A 16 -7.54 11.85 -8.88
N ALA A 17 -8.46 11.46 -9.76
CA ALA A 17 -8.47 10.12 -10.34
C ALA A 17 -7.23 9.88 -11.22
N ALA A 18 -6.83 10.87 -12.01
CA ALA A 18 -5.62 10.80 -12.82
C ALA A 18 -4.36 10.69 -11.95
N LEU A 19 -4.25 11.48 -10.88
CA LEU A 19 -3.11 11.43 -9.96
C LEU A 19 -2.99 10.08 -9.25
N ILE A 20 -4.11 9.50 -8.79
CA ILE A 20 -4.12 8.17 -8.15
C ILE A 20 -3.62 7.09 -9.12
N VAL A 21 -4.08 7.13 -10.37
CA VAL A 21 -3.64 6.18 -11.40
C VAL A 21 -2.16 6.37 -11.74
N ILE A 22 -1.70 7.62 -11.87
CA ILE A 22 -0.28 7.93 -12.14
C ILE A 22 0.59 7.42 -10.99
N ASP A 23 0.24 7.71 -9.74
CA ASP A 23 1.00 7.28 -8.56
C ASP A 23 1.09 5.75 -8.48
N SER A 24 -0.04 5.06 -8.65
CA SER A 24 -0.11 3.60 -8.61
C SER A 24 0.77 2.95 -9.69
N ILE A 25 0.78 3.49 -10.92
CA ILE A 25 1.54 2.93 -12.04
C ILE A 25 3.01 3.34 -11.98
N ALA A 26 3.32 4.56 -11.55
CA ALA A 26 4.69 5.07 -11.48
C ALA A 26 5.56 4.21 -10.55
N ARG A 27 4.99 3.66 -9.47
CA ARG A 27 5.66 2.70 -8.57
C ARG A 27 6.12 1.42 -9.25
N LEU A 28 5.50 1.03 -10.37
CA LEU A 28 5.86 -0.17 -11.13
C LEU A 28 7.00 0.08 -12.14
N VAL A 29 7.42 1.34 -12.31
CA VAL A 29 8.52 1.68 -13.21
C VAL A 29 9.86 1.28 -12.56
N PRO A 30 10.71 0.47 -13.23
CA PRO A 30 11.98 0.02 -12.67
C PRO A 30 12.85 1.19 -12.20
N GLY A 31 13.35 1.10 -10.97
CA GLY A 31 14.23 2.09 -10.36
C GLY A 31 13.53 3.25 -9.65
N VAL A 32 12.19 3.34 -9.68
CA VAL A 32 11.44 4.33 -8.88
C VAL A 32 11.38 3.94 -7.41
N ILE A 33 11.10 2.66 -7.13
CA ILE A 33 11.17 2.06 -5.80
C ILE A 33 12.00 0.77 -5.86
N LYS A 34 12.31 0.21 -4.68
CA LYS A 34 12.91 -1.13 -4.61
C LYS A 34 11.89 -2.18 -5.05
N ASP A 35 12.32 -3.18 -5.80
CA ASP A 35 11.41 -4.20 -6.36
C ASP A 35 10.63 -4.95 -5.28
N ILE A 36 11.26 -5.21 -4.13
CA ILE A 36 10.62 -5.89 -2.99
C ILE A 36 9.41 -5.10 -2.46
N SER A 37 9.44 -3.76 -2.54
CA SER A 37 8.44 -2.91 -1.90
C SER A 37 7.04 -2.98 -2.51
N HIS A 38 6.88 -3.37 -3.77
CA HIS A 38 5.57 -3.62 -4.37
C HIS A 38 5.23 -5.11 -4.46
N GLN A 39 6.20 -5.99 -4.19
CA GLN A 39 5.96 -7.42 -4.09
C GLN A 39 5.33 -7.76 -2.75
N GLU A 40 5.77 -7.13 -1.67
CA GLU A 40 5.22 -7.30 -0.32
C GLU A 40 4.31 -6.11 0.04
N GLU A 41 3.10 -6.05 -0.54
CA GLU A 41 2.07 -5.08 -0.18
C GLU A 41 0.66 -5.69 -0.23
N SER A 42 -0.32 -5.02 0.37
CA SER A 42 -1.71 -5.44 0.27
C SER A 42 -2.14 -5.61 -1.19
N PHE A 43 -2.93 -6.65 -1.47
CA PHE A 43 -3.44 -7.02 -2.79
C PHE A 43 -2.39 -7.51 -3.80
N SER A 44 -1.13 -7.64 -3.41
CA SER A 44 -0.11 -8.26 -4.27
C SER A 44 -0.32 -9.78 -4.39
N GLU A 45 0.32 -10.40 -5.39
CA GLU A 45 0.28 -11.85 -5.59
C GLU A 45 0.92 -12.62 -4.42
N SER A 46 1.94 -12.06 -3.77
CA SER A 46 2.61 -12.71 -2.62
C SER A 46 1.69 -12.84 -1.41
N PHE A 47 0.68 -11.97 -1.30
CA PHE A 47 -0.36 -12.00 -0.28
C PHE A 47 -1.68 -12.62 -0.75
N ASP A 48 -1.72 -13.28 -1.91
CA ASP A 48 -2.94 -13.92 -2.45
C ASP A 48 -4.12 -12.91 -2.55
N GLY A 49 -3.80 -11.66 -2.91
CA GLY A 49 -4.77 -10.57 -3.01
C GLY A 49 -5.34 -10.09 -1.66
N LYS A 50 -4.77 -10.50 -0.52
CA LYS A 50 -5.23 -10.14 0.83
C LYS A 50 -4.58 -8.87 1.34
N ILE A 51 -5.08 -8.42 2.49
CA ILE A 51 -4.52 -7.30 3.24
C ILE A 51 -3.24 -7.77 3.95
N GLU A 52 -2.24 -6.89 3.97
CA GLU A 52 -0.96 -7.10 4.64
C GLU A 52 -1.10 -7.20 6.17
N TYR A 53 -0.10 -7.80 6.82
CA TYR A 53 -0.01 -7.88 8.27
C TYR A 53 0.32 -6.52 8.93
N PRO A 54 0.02 -6.35 10.24
CA PRO A 54 0.39 -5.14 10.96
C PRO A 54 1.91 -4.96 11.09
N HIS A 55 2.37 -3.73 10.90
CA HIS A 55 3.77 -3.35 11.08
C HIS A 55 3.99 -2.67 12.43
N TYR A 56 5.11 -3.00 13.08
CA TYR A 56 5.52 -2.41 14.34
C TYR A 56 6.90 -1.77 14.20
N THR A 57 7.12 -0.67 14.91
CA THR A 57 8.41 -0.01 15.00
C THR A 57 8.63 0.50 16.42
N ARG A 58 9.84 0.96 16.71
CA ARG A 58 10.21 1.45 18.04
C ARG A 58 9.31 2.62 18.47
N PRO A 59 9.03 2.76 19.78
CA PRO A 59 9.49 1.94 20.91
C PRO A 59 8.69 0.63 21.09
N GLU A 60 9.23 -0.33 21.87
CA GLU A 60 8.58 -1.63 22.13
C GLU A 60 7.23 -1.52 22.85
N VAL A 61 7.04 -0.48 23.66
CA VAL A 61 5.77 -0.18 24.34
C VAL A 61 5.35 1.25 24.01
N TRP A 62 4.17 1.40 23.43
CA TRP A 62 3.58 2.69 23.10
C TRP A 62 2.14 2.78 23.61
N ARG A 63 1.87 3.75 24.50
CA ARG A 63 0.55 3.93 25.14
C ARG A 63 0.00 2.63 25.75
N ASP A 64 0.82 1.95 26.55
CA ASP A 64 0.49 0.68 27.19
C ASP A 64 0.17 -0.48 26.24
N MET A 65 0.47 -0.33 24.94
CA MET A 65 0.43 -1.41 23.95
C MET A 65 1.84 -1.89 23.62
N SER A 66 2.10 -3.18 23.84
CA SER A 66 3.39 -3.80 23.55
C SER A 66 3.43 -4.39 22.14
N VAL A 67 4.58 -4.30 21.48
CA VAL A 67 4.88 -5.08 20.26
C VAL A 67 4.73 -6.58 20.58
N PRO A 68 4.12 -7.40 19.70
CA PRO A 68 4.02 -8.84 19.92
C PRO A 68 5.39 -9.49 20.18
N ASN A 69 5.48 -10.32 21.22
CA ASN A 69 6.75 -10.93 21.66
C ASN A 69 7.50 -11.69 20.55
N VAL A 70 6.77 -12.26 19.57
CA VAL A 70 7.36 -12.96 18.42
C VAL A 70 8.21 -12.05 17.50
N LEU A 71 8.00 -10.73 17.58
CA LEU A 71 8.71 -9.73 16.76
C LEU A 71 9.91 -9.09 17.50
N LEU A 72 10.15 -9.44 18.78
CA LEU A 72 11.21 -8.86 19.62
C LEU A 72 12.44 -9.78 19.79
N SER A 73 12.53 -10.85 18.99
CA SER A 73 13.57 -11.88 19.09
C SER A 73 14.82 -11.59 18.26
#